data_AF-A0A3Q9G5J2-F1
#
_entry.id   AF-A0A3Q9G5J2-F1
#
_cell.length_a   1.000
_cell.length_b   1.000
_cell.length_c   1.000
_cell.angle_alpha   90.00
_cell.angle_beta   90.00
_cell.angle_gamma   90.00
#
_symmetry.space_group_name_H-M   'P 1'
#
loop_
_entity.id
_entity.type
_entity.pdbx_description
1 polymer ?
#
loop_
_entity_poly.entity_id
_entity_poly.type
_entity_poly.pdbx_seq_one_letter_code
_entity_poly.pdbx_strand_id
1 'polypeptide(L)' 'MDISGAEWLSAPGDTSEVRVEIAYLEGGAVGMRASNDPETVLRYTASEWEAFVLGVRDGEFDIDVEDGGGAGGKE' A
#
# COMPACT_ATOMS: atom_id res chain seq x y z
N MET A 1 -15.47 -9.69 0.36
CA MET A 1 -14.92 -9.46 -0.99
C MET A 1 -14.29 -10.77 -1.43
N ASP A 2 -14.66 -11.27 -2.61
CA ASP A 2 -14.01 -12.43 -3.20
C ASP A 2 -12.65 -12.05 -3.80
N ILE A 3 -11.66 -12.93 -3.68
CA ILE A 3 -10.30 -12.73 -4.23
C ILE A 3 -9.81 -13.93 -5.04
N SER A 4 -10.70 -14.90 -5.30
CA SER A 4 -10.33 -16.18 -5.89
C SER A 4 -9.83 -16.06 -7.34
N GLY A 5 -10.29 -15.03 -8.07
CA GLY A 5 -9.85 -14.68 -9.42
C GLY A 5 -9.00 -13.41 -9.50
N ALA A 6 -8.44 -12.95 -8.37
CA ALA A 6 -7.69 -11.70 -8.31
C ALA A 6 -6.37 -11.78 -9.11
N GLU A 7 -6.14 -10.79 -9.96
CA GLU A 7 -4.84 -10.56 -10.59
C GLU A 7 -3.98 -9.70 -9.65
N TRP A 8 -2.82 -10.24 -9.26
CA TRP A 8 -1.89 -9.60 -8.33
C TRP A 8 -0.78 -8.89 -9.09
N LEU A 9 -0.62 -7.60 -8.81
CA LEU A 9 0.29 -6.69 -9.51
C LEU A 9 1.36 -6.20 -8.55
N SER A 10 2.64 -6.41 -8.91
CA SER A 10 3.78 -5.73 -8.30
C SER A 10 4.06 -4.40 -9.01
N ALA A 11 4.87 -3.54 -8.41
CA ALA A 11 5.33 -2.32 -9.06
C ALA A 11 6.10 -2.64 -10.37
N PRO A 12 5.87 -1.89 -11.47
CA PRO A 12 6.56 -2.13 -12.73
C PRO A 12 8.08 -2.02 -12.59
N GLY A 13 8.81 -3.05 -13.03
CA GLY A 13 10.27 -3.09 -12.98
C GLY A 13 10.87 -3.35 -11.59
N ASP A 14 10.05 -3.63 -10.57
CA ASP A 14 10.54 -4.03 -9.26
C ASP A 14 11.12 -5.45 -9.31
N THR A 15 12.41 -5.57 -8.99
CA THR A 15 13.16 -6.83 -8.95
C THR A 15 13.46 -7.29 -7.52
N SER A 16 12.83 -6.69 -6.51
CA SER A 16 13.02 -7.06 -5.11
C SER A 16 12.58 -8.50 -4.85
N GLU A 17 13.27 -9.20 -3.94
CA GLU A 17 12.93 -10.58 -3.57
C GLU A 17 11.53 -10.67 -2.92
N VAL A 18 11.20 -9.67 -2.10
CA VAL A 18 9.88 -9.47 -1.51
C VAL A 18 9.29 -8.17 -2.03
N ARG A 19 8.05 -8.25 -2.52
CA ARG A 19 7.34 -7.12 -3.12
C ARG A 19 5.98 -6.98 -2.46
N VAL A 20 5.47 -5.75 -2.45
CA VAL A 20 4.05 -5.52 -2.17
C VAL A 20 3.29 -5.78 -3.47
N GLU A 21 2.24 -6.58 -3.37
CA GLU A 21 1.33 -6.85 -4.46
C GLU A 21 -0.04 -6.27 -4.15
N ILE A 22 -0.68 -5.66 -5.16
CA ILE A 22 -2.07 -5.19 -5.08
C ILE A 22 -2.96 -5.91 -6.09
N ALA A 23 -4.23 -6.05 -5.77
CA ALA A 23 -5.25 -6.55 -6.69
C ALA A 23 -6.45 -5.60 -6.69
N TYR A 24 -6.89 -5.19 -7.87
CA TYR A 24 -8.14 -4.45 -8.04
C TYR A 24 -9.32 -5.42 -8.03
N LEU A 25 -10.27 -5.20 -7.13
CA LEU A 25 -11.42 -6.06 -6.89
C LEU A 25 -12.72 -5.36 -7.31
N GLU A 26 -13.82 -6.11 -7.26
CA GLU A 26 -15.14 -5.58 -7.57
C GLU A 26 -15.51 -4.37 -6.69
N GLY A 27 -16.26 -3.43 -7.27
CA GLY A 27 -16.71 -2.23 -6.56
C GLY A 27 -15.61 -1.24 -6.19
N GLY A 28 -14.41 -1.35 -6.79
CA GLY A 28 -13.27 -0.47 -6.54
C GLY A 28 -12.49 -0.80 -5.26
N ALA A 29 -12.78 -1.94 -4.64
CA ALA A 29 -12.00 -2.44 -3.52
C ALA A 29 -10.58 -2.85 -3.96
N VAL A 30 -9.66 -2.88 -3.00
CA VAL A 30 -8.25 -3.25 -3.24
C VAL A 30 -7.79 -4.28 -2.22
N GLY A 31 -7.22 -5.37 -2.71
CA GLY A 31 -6.45 -6.32 -1.89
C GLY A 31 -4.97 -5.94 -1.90
N MET A 32 -4.28 -6.09 -0.77
CA MET A 32 -2.85 -5.88 -0.65
C MET A 32 -2.22 -7.04 0.14
N ARG A 33 -1.06 -7.51 -0.30
CA ARG A 33 -0.30 -8.57 0.37
C ARG A 33 1.20 -8.44 0.12
N ALA A 34 1.99 -9.20 0.87
CA ALA A 34 3.39 -9.40 0.59
C ALA A 34 3.57 -10.63 -0.32
N SER A 35 4.46 -10.56 -1.30
CA SER A 35 4.68 -11.65 -2.27
C SER A 35 5.21 -12.94 -1.63
N ASN A 36 5.84 -12.84 -0.45
CA ASN A 36 6.35 -13.98 0.32
C ASN A 36 5.37 -14.51 1.38
N ASP A 37 4.22 -13.87 1.55
CA ASP A 37 3.12 -14.32 2.42
C ASP A 37 1.76 -14.09 1.72
N PRO A 38 1.45 -14.86 0.66
CA PRO A 38 0.30 -14.59 -0.20
C PRO A 38 -1.06 -14.84 0.45
N GLU A 39 -1.10 -15.53 1.60
CA GLU A 39 -2.31 -15.89 2.33
C GLU A 39 -2.78 -14.75 3.25
N THR A 40 -1.85 -13.91 3.71
CA THR A 40 -2.16 -12.75 4.55
C THR A 40 -2.54 -11.55 3.67
N VAL A 41 -3.84 -11.36 3.48
CA VAL A 41 -4.37 -10.31 2.59
C VAL A 41 -5.09 -9.22 3.39
N LEU A 42 -4.57 -8.00 3.32
CA LEU A 42 -5.28 -6.78 3.71
C LEU A 42 -6.29 -6.41 2.62
N ARG A 43 -7.49 -6.00 3.01
CA ARG A 43 -8.57 -5.67 2.08
C ARG A 43 -9.14 -4.31 2.44
N TYR A 44 -9.22 -3.44 1.46
CA TYR A 44 -9.73 -2.08 1.56
C TYR A 44 -10.98 -1.97 0.71
N THR A 45 -12.03 -1.35 1.26
CA THR A 45 -13.12 -0.80 0.45
C THR A 45 -12.60 0.32 -0.44
N ALA A 46 -13.36 0.70 -1.47
CA ALA A 46 -12.98 1.81 -2.34
C ALA A 46 -12.70 3.11 -1.56
N SER A 47 -13.54 3.42 -0.56
CA SER A 47 -13.37 4.62 0.26
C SER A 47 -12.17 4.54 1.21
N GLU A 48 -11.89 3.37 1.79
CA GLU A 48 -10.68 3.18 2.61
C GLU A 48 -9.41 3.28 1.78
N TRP A 49 -9.43 2.73 0.55
CA TRP A 49 -8.30 2.83 -0.37
C TRP A 49 -8.05 4.28 -0.81
N GLU A 50 -9.11 5.03 -1.12
CA GLU A 50 -9.01 6.45 -1.44
C GLU A 50 -8.39 7.23 -0.28
N ALA A 51 -8.90 7.03 0.95
CA ALA A 51 -8.36 7.67 2.14
C ALA A 51 -6.88 7.30 2.38
N PHE A 52 -6.53 6.02 2.22
CA PHE A 52 -5.15 5.55 2.34
C PHE A 52 -4.22 6.24 1.34
N VAL A 53 -4.59 6.29 0.06
CA VAL A 53 -3.79 6.94 -0.99
C VAL A 53 -3.64 8.44 -0.74
N LEU A 54 -4.70 9.10 -0.25
CA LEU A 54 -4.63 10.52 0.11
C LEU A 54 -3.66 10.75 1.27
N GLY A 55 -3.71 9.92 2.32
CA GLY A 55 -2.75 9.99 3.44
C GLY A 55 -1.31 9.77 2.99
N VAL A 56 -1.06 8.76 2.14
CA VAL A 56 0.27 8.51 1.54
C VAL A 56 0.77 9.71 0.74
N ARG A 57 -0.12 10.38 -0.03
CA ARG A 57 0.26 11.57 -0.81
C ARG A 57 0.49 12.81 0.05
N ASP A 58 -0.15 12.90 1.21
CA ASP A 58 0.05 13.98 2.19
C ASP A 58 1.33 13.78 3.04
N GLY A 59 2.07 12.68 2.82
CA GLY A 59 3.30 12.37 3.54
C GLY A 59 3.06 11.75 4.93
N GLU A 60 1.85 11.27 5.22
CA GLU A 60 1.51 10.69 6.54
C GLU A 60 2.39 9.47 6.91
N PHE A 61 2.93 8.79 5.89
CA PHE A 61 3.78 7.61 6.04
C PHE A 61 5.26 7.88 5.71
N ASP A 62 5.63 9.13 5.48
CA ASP A 62 7.04 9.48 5.37
C ASP A 62 7.66 9.24 6.75
N ILE A 63 8.58 8.28 6.78
CA ILE A 63 9.32 8.00 7.99
C ILE A 63 10.25 9.19 8.17
N ASP A 64 9.92 10.08 9.09
CA ASP A 64 10.89 11.01 9.64
C ASP A 64 12.01 10.13 10.19
N VAL A 65 13.05 9.94 9.38
CA VAL A 65 14.35 9.56 9.89
C VAL A 65 14.73 10.78 10.73
N GLU A 66 14.37 10.74 12.02
CA GLU A 66 15.02 11.55 13.03
C GLU A 66 16.49 11.14 13.02
N ASP A 67 17.23 11.61 12.00
CA ASP A 67 18.65 11.86 12.13
C ASP A 67 18.75 12.75 13.35
N GLY A 68 19.37 12.23 14.40
CA GLY A 68 19.32 12.82 15.74
C GLY A 68 19.83 14.26 15.73
N GLY A 69 18.94 15.23 15.49
CA GLY A 69 19.33 16.62 15.36
C GLY A 69 18.36 17.53 14.62
N GLY A 70 17.20 17.81 15.22
CA GLY A 70 16.76 19.20 15.39
C GLY A 70 15.96 19.87 14.26
N ALA A 71 14.69 20.12 14.60
CA ALA A 71 13.91 21.33 14.32
C ALA A 71 13.47 21.62 12.87
N GLY A 72 12.20 21.30 12.60
CA GLY A 72 11.17 22.35 12.50
C GLY A 72 10.73 22.78 11.11
N GLY A 73 9.41 22.81 10.93
CA GLY A 73 8.73 23.76 10.05
C GLY A 73 7.90 23.13 8.93
N LYS A 74 6.61 22.95 9.21
CA LYS A 74 5.55 22.81 8.22
C LYS A 74 5.33 24.18 7.56
N GLU A 75 5.39 24.27 6.23
CA GLU A 75 4.74 25.33 5.44
C GLU A 75 3.96 24.72 4.27
#